data_AF-A0A3C0NRJ9-F1
#
_entry.id   AF-A0A3C0NRJ9-F1
#
_cell.length_a   1.000
_cell.length_b   1.000
_cell.length_c   1.000
_cell.angle_alpha   90.00
_cell.angle_beta   90.00
_cell.angle_gamma   90.00
#
_symmetry.space_group_name_H-M   'P 1'
#
loop_
_entity.id
_entity.type
_entity.pdbx_description
1 polymer ?
#
loop_
_entity_poly.entity_id
_entity_poly.type
_entity_poly.pdbx_seq_one_letter_code
_entity_poly.pdbx_strand_id
1 'polypeptide(L)'
;AVPSLIIGYLAIEPMLFGQFFDRVIFVDASMHPAMSHLTHHFHEILHSPAGMALHGFFTLPFALALSGVVLSWFFYMKRPDIPAAIQAKCKVIYQVLENKYGFDAFNERVFAGGSRFIGNKFWQIGDVQLIDGAMVNGTANLVGKISAKVRHLQSGLIYHYAFAMIIGVFLFLTFFDKIN
;
A
#
# COMPACT_ATOMS: atom_id res chain seq x y z
N ALA A 1 -4.01 -2.51 -26.24
CA ALA A 1 -5.32 -3.09 -26.58
C ALA A 1 -5.71 -2.85 -28.05
N VAL A 2 -5.60 -1.62 -28.59
CA VAL A 2 -5.99 -1.34 -29.99
C VAL A 2 -5.07 -2.03 -31.02
N PRO A 3 -3.72 -1.98 -30.93
CA PRO A 3 -2.86 -2.64 -31.91
C PRO A 3 -3.00 -4.17 -31.92
N SER A 4 -3.18 -4.77 -30.74
CA SER A 4 -3.40 -6.21 -30.57
C SER A 4 -4.73 -6.68 -31.20
N LEU A 5 -5.77 -5.84 -31.16
CA LEU A 5 -7.05 -6.16 -31.79
C LEU A 5 -6.96 -6.10 -33.32
N ILE A 6 -6.26 -5.09 -33.85
CA ILE A 6 -6.06 -4.93 -35.30
C ILE A 6 -5.24 -6.10 -35.86
N ILE A 7 -4.11 -6.43 -35.25
CA ILE A 7 -3.28 -7.54 -35.73
C ILE A 7 -3.99 -8.89 -35.55
N GLY A 8 -4.76 -9.06 -34.47
CA GLY A 8 -5.59 -10.26 -34.27
C GLY A 8 -6.65 -10.41 -35.37
N TYR A 9 -7.35 -9.33 -35.72
CA TYR A 9 -8.34 -9.35 -36.80
C TYR A 9 -7.73 -9.69 -38.17
N LEU A 10 -6.55 -9.14 -38.48
CA LEU A 10 -5.88 -9.37 -39.77
C LEU A 10 -5.17 -10.73 -39.85
N ALA A 11 -4.61 -11.22 -38.75
CA ALA A 11 -3.78 -12.42 -38.75
C ALA A 11 -4.55 -13.72 -38.49
N ILE A 12 -5.74 -13.67 -37.90
CA ILE A 12 -6.47 -14.89 -37.48
C ILE A 12 -6.80 -15.83 -38.64
N GLU A 13 -7.22 -15.28 -39.78
CA GLU A 13 -7.58 -16.05 -40.98
C GLU A 13 -6.36 -16.72 -41.64
N PRO A 14 -5.28 -16.00 -42.02
CA PRO A 14 -4.10 -16.62 -42.61
C PRO A 14 -3.35 -17.55 -41.64
N MET A 15 -3.50 -17.35 -40.32
CA MET A 15 -2.86 -18.19 -39.31
C MET A 15 -3.63 -19.50 -39.05
N LEU A 16 -4.96 -19.46 -38.94
CA LEU A 16 -5.78 -20.65 -38.62
C LEU A 16 -6.22 -21.46 -39.84
N PHE A 17 -6.52 -20.79 -40.95
CA PHE A 17 -7.05 -21.42 -42.17
C PHE A 17 -6.09 -21.36 -43.36
N GLY A 18 -4.96 -20.64 -43.21
CA GLY A 18 -3.89 -20.61 -44.19
C GLY A 18 -2.84 -21.72 -43.98
N GLN A 19 -1.70 -21.58 -44.66
CA GLN A 19 -0.60 -22.56 -44.62
C GLN A 19 0.39 -22.35 -43.47
N PHE A 20 0.07 -21.47 -42.51
CA PHE A 20 1.03 -21.06 -41.48
C PHE A 20 1.53 -22.23 -40.60
N PHE A 21 0.66 -23.18 -40.28
CA PHE A 21 1.00 -24.38 -39.51
C PHE A 21 1.21 -25.63 -40.37
N ASP A 22 1.20 -25.49 -41.70
CA ASP A 22 1.35 -26.61 -42.61
C ASP A 22 2.69 -27.32 -42.36
N ARG A 23 2.66 -28.65 -42.21
CA ARG A 23 3.80 -29.53 -41.88
C ARG A 23 4.42 -29.34 -40.49
N VAL A 24 3.86 -28.48 -39.64
CA VAL A 24 4.29 -28.32 -38.23
C VAL A 24 3.35 -29.05 -37.29
N ILE A 25 2.04 -28.94 -37.54
CA ILE A 25 0.99 -29.60 -36.76
C ILE A 25 0.28 -30.58 -37.70
N PHE A 26 0.24 -31.86 -37.30
CA PHE A 26 -0.44 -32.91 -38.05
C PHE A 26 -1.69 -33.33 -37.29
N VAL A 27 -2.86 -33.09 -37.90
CA VAL A 27 -4.16 -33.55 -37.39
C VAL A 27 -4.80 -34.40 -38.47
N ASP A 28 -5.19 -35.62 -38.11
CA ASP A 28 -5.99 -36.47 -38.98
C ASP A 28 -7.41 -35.89 -39.08
N ALA A 29 -7.69 -35.22 -40.19
CA ALA A 29 -8.98 -34.57 -40.45
C ALA A 29 -10.17 -35.56 -40.52
N SER A 30 -9.90 -36.85 -40.74
CA SER A 30 -10.94 -37.88 -40.79
C SER A 30 -11.39 -38.32 -39.39
N MET A 31 -10.45 -38.38 -38.44
CA MET A 31 -10.72 -38.76 -37.05
C MET A 31 -11.12 -37.56 -36.18
N HIS A 32 -10.68 -36.35 -36.56
CA HIS A 32 -10.89 -35.11 -35.78
C HIS A 32 -11.34 -33.93 -36.67
N PRO A 33 -12.62 -33.86 -37.06
CA PRO A 33 -13.15 -32.82 -37.96
C PRO A 33 -13.35 -31.44 -37.31
N ALA A 34 -12.72 -31.15 -36.16
CA ALA A 34 -12.94 -29.91 -35.43
C ALA A 34 -12.61 -28.66 -36.27
N MET A 35 -11.53 -28.71 -37.06
CA MET A 35 -11.11 -27.59 -37.91
C MET A 35 -12.05 -27.37 -39.10
N SER A 36 -12.61 -28.43 -39.69
CA SER A 36 -13.56 -28.27 -40.80
C SER A 36 -14.88 -27.65 -40.31
N HIS A 37 -15.39 -28.08 -39.15
CA HIS A 37 -16.55 -27.45 -38.52
C HIS A 37 -16.30 -25.98 -38.17
N LEU A 38 -15.12 -25.64 -37.63
CA LEU A 38 -14.75 -24.27 -37.32
C LEU A 38 -14.66 -23.38 -38.57
N THR A 39 -14.09 -23.87 -39.68
CA THR A 39 -14.04 -23.12 -40.94
C THR A 39 -15.44 -22.78 -41.47
N HIS A 40 -16.36 -23.73 -41.40
CA HIS A 40 -17.75 -23.52 -41.82
C HIS A 40 -18.44 -22.44 -40.98
N HIS A 41 -18.30 -22.50 -39.66
CA HIS A 41 -18.85 -21.45 -38.79
C HIS A 41 -18.15 -20.11 -38.99
N PHE A 42 -16.82 -20.06 -39.10
CA PHE A 42 -16.06 -18.81 -39.20
C PHE A 42 -16.48 -17.91 -40.38
N HIS A 43 -16.93 -18.51 -41.49
CA HIS A 43 -17.42 -17.80 -42.67
C HIS A 43 -18.91 -17.45 -42.61
N GLU A 44 -19.66 -17.98 -41.63
CA GLU A 44 -21.01 -17.51 -41.37
C GLU A 44 -20.97 -16.10 -40.78
N ILE A 45 -21.83 -15.24 -41.30
CA ILE A 45 -21.87 -13.79 -40.99
C ILE A 45 -21.86 -13.53 -39.47
N LEU A 46 -22.48 -14.39 -38.67
CA LEU A 46 -22.61 -14.23 -37.21
C LEU A 46 -21.36 -14.65 -36.41
N HIS A 47 -20.50 -15.53 -36.95
CA HIS A 47 -19.31 -16.06 -36.26
C HIS A 47 -17.99 -15.48 -36.81
N SER A 48 -18.06 -14.67 -37.87
CA SER A 48 -16.93 -13.83 -38.27
C SER A 48 -16.56 -12.86 -37.14
N PRO A 49 -15.29 -12.38 -37.05
CA PRO A 49 -14.89 -11.45 -36.00
C PRO A 49 -15.71 -10.15 -35.97
N ALA A 50 -16.13 -9.66 -37.16
CA ALA A 50 -17.02 -8.51 -37.28
C ALA A 50 -18.46 -8.84 -36.87
N GLY A 51 -18.96 -10.02 -37.24
CA GLY A 51 -20.26 -10.55 -36.83
C GLY A 51 -20.41 -10.68 -35.33
N MET A 52 -19.40 -11.24 -34.66
CA MET A 52 -19.38 -11.36 -33.20
C MET A 52 -19.34 -9.99 -32.52
N ALA A 53 -18.59 -9.03 -33.05
CA ALA A 53 -18.56 -7.66 -32.53
C ALA A 53 -19.94 -6.97 -32.64
N LEU A 54 -20.63 -7.13 -33.78
CA LEU A 54 -21.97 -6.59 -33.99
C LEU A 54 -23.03 -7.31 -33.14
N HIS A 55 -22.90 -8.64 -32.99
CA HIS A 55 -23.78 -9.43 -32.14
C HIS A 55 -23.77 -8.91 -30.69
N GLY A 56 -22.62 -8.44 -30.21
CA GLY A 56 -22.48 -7.79 -28.90
C GLY A 56 -23.52 -6.70 -28.63
N PHE A 57 -23.90 -5.91 -29.62
CA PHE A 57 -24.91 -4.84 -29.48
C PHE A 57 -26.34 -5.36 -29.30
N PHE A 58 -26.63 -6.57 -29.76
CA PHE A 58 -27.95 -7.18 -29.64
C PHE A 58 -28.06 -8.11 -28.42
N THR A 59 -26.99 -8.21 -27.63
CA THR A 59 -26.99 -9.06 -26.44
C THR A 59 -27.68 -8.39 -25.25
N LEU A 60 -28.23 -9.21 -24.35
CA LEU A 60 -28.85 -8.74 -23.11
C LEU A 60 -27.93 -7.85 -22.25
N PRO A 61 -26.64 -8.15 -22.06
CA PRO A 61 -25.74 -7.28 -21.32
C PRO A 61 -25.62 -5.86 -21.91
N PHE A 62 -25.55 -5.75 -23.24
CA PHE A 62 -25.50 -4.43 -23.89
C PHE A 62 -26.81 -3.67 -23.68
N ALA A 63 -27.96 -4.34 -23.85
CA ALA A 63 -29.26 -3.74 -23.61
C ALA A 63 -29.42 -3.25 -22.16
N LEU A 64 -28.99 -4.05 -21.18
CA LEU A 64 -29.01 -3.68 -19.75
C LEU A 64 -28.08 -2.48 -19.47
N ALA A 65 -26.85 -2.50 -19.99
CA ALA A 65 -25.91 -1.39 -19.84
C ALA A 65 -26.46 -0.09 -20.46
N LEU A 66 -26.98 -0.16 -21.69
CA LEU A 66 -27.60 0.96 -22.37
C LEU A 66 -28.81 1.50 -21.60
N SER A 67 -29.67 0.61 -21.08
CA SER A 67 -30.80 1.01 -20.24
C SER A 67 -30.36 1.76 -18.98
N GLY A 68 -29.26 1.33 -18.34
CA GLY A 68 -28.68 2.01 -17.19
C GLY A 68 -28.20 3.43 -17.53
N VAL A 69 -27.55 3.60 -18.68
CA VAL A 69 -27.11 4.92 -19.17
C VAL A 69 -28.31 5.83 -19.44
N VAL A 70 -29.32 5.33 -20.16
CA VAL A 70 -30.53 6.10 -20.50
C VAL A 70 -31.31 6.47 -19.24
N LEU A 71 -31.47 5.55 -18.29
CA LEU A 71 -32.13 5.81 -17.00
C LEU A 71 -31.37 6.85 -16.18
N SER A 72 -30.05 6.74 -16.09
CA SER A 72 -29.20 7.71 -15.38
C SER A 72 -29.34 9.11 -16.02
N TRP A 73 -29.23 9.20 -17.34
CA TRP A 73 -29.44 10.45 -18.06
C TRP A 73 -30.81 11.07 -17.78
N PHE A 74 -31.87 10.26 -17.80
CA PHE A 74 -33.22 10.75 -17.52
C PHE A 74 -33.36 11.24 -16.07
N PHE A 75 -32.85 10.48 -15.10
CA PHE A 75 -32.91 10.80 -13.68
C PHE A 75 -32.09 12.04 -13.30
N TYR A 76 -30.91 12.24 -13.88
CA TYR A 76 -30.05 13.37 -13.50
C TYR A 76 -30.25 14.60 -14.37
N MET A 77 -30.72 14.47 -15.63
CA MET A 77 -30.81 15.59 -16.57
C MET A 77 -32.23 16.06 -16.85
N LYS A 78 -33.24 15.18 -16.73
CA LYS A 78 -34.65 15.53 -17.02
C LYS A 78 -35.53 15.56 -15.77
N ARG A 79 -35.36 14.59 -14.86
CA ARG A 79 -36.16 14.48 -13.63
C ARG A 79 -35.33 14.17 -12.38
N PRO A 80 -34.59 15.17 -11.85
CA PRO A 80 -33.84 15.05 -10.59
C PRO A 80 -34.71 14.81 -9.35
N ASP A 81 -36.01 15.04 -9.45
CA ASP A 81 -37.01 14.75 -8.43
C ASP A 81 -37.08 13.25 -8.08
N ILE A 82 -36.82 12.37 -9.06
CA ILE A 82 -36.92 10.91 -8.87
C ILE A 82 -35.79 10.39 -7.97
N PRO A 83 -34.49 10.66 -8.23
CA PRO A 83 -33.40 10.30 -7.31
C PRO A 83 -33.60 10.85 -5.90
N ALA A 84 -34.05 12.10 -5.77
CA ALA A 84 -34.29 12.71 -4.46
C ALA A 84 -35.41 11.99 -3.69
N ALA A 85 -36.50 11.60 -4.36
CA ALA A 85 -37.56 10.81 -3.75
C ALA A 85 -37.10 9.39 -3.36
N ILE A 86 -36.26 8.75 -4.18
CA ILE A 86 -35.68 7.43 -3.88
C ILE A 86 -34.76 7.54 -2.66
N GLN A 87 -33.90 8.55 -2.60
CA GLN A 87 -33.02 8.81 -1.46
C GLN A 87 -33.82 9.02 -0.17
N ALA A 88 -34.92 9.78 -0.22
CA ALA A 88 -35.76 10.04 0.94
C ALA A 88 -36.42 8.76 1.49
N LYS A 89 -36.85 7.86 0.60
CA LYS A 89 -37.48 6.58 1.00
C LYS A 89 -36.46 5.52 1.44
N CYS A 90 -35.32 5.46 0.77
CA CYS A 90 -34.28 4.44 0.98
C CYS A 90 -33.04 5.00 1.68
N LYS A 91 -33.23 5.91 2.65
CA LYS A 91 -32.15 6.66 3.28
C LYS A 91 -31.07 5.77 3.90
N VAL A 92 -31.45 4.65 4.53
CA VAL A 92 -30.50 3.73 5.16
C VAL A 92 -29.58 3.09 4.13
N ILE A 93 -30.15 2.55 3.05
CA ILE A 93 -29.38 1.92 1.96
C ILE A 93 -28.50 2.98 1.30
N TYR A 94 -29.07 4.15 0.99
CA TYR A 94 -28.33 5.27 0.43
C TYR A 94 -27.12 5.64 1.31
N GLN A 95 -27.31 5.77 2.63
CA GLN A 95 -26.22 6.08 3.56
C GLN A 95 -25.14 5.00 3.61
N VAL A 96 -25.50 3.72 3.54
CA VAL A 96 -24.50 2.64 3.48
C VAL A 96 -23.68 2.72 2.20
N LEU A 97 -24.33 2.92 1.06
CA LEU A 97 -23.65 3.03 -0.24
C LEU A 97 -22.79 4.31 -0.32
N GLU A 98 -23.32 5.45 0.13
CA GLU A 98 -22.62 6.75 0.17
C GLU A 98 -21.38 6.69 1.08
N ASN A 99 -21.49 6.02 2.23
CA ASN A 99 -20.35 5.81 3.13
C ASN A 99 -19.42 4.68 2.67
N LYS A 100 -19.55 4.19 1.43
CA LYS A 100 -18.75 3.09 0.85
C LYS A 100 -18.72 1.86 1.77
N TYR A 101 -19.89 1.49 2.28
CA TYR A 101 -20.08 0.42 3.27
C TYR A 101 -19.36 0.64 4.62
N GLY A 102 -18.83 1.83 4.87
CA GLY A 102 -18.07 2.16 6.07
C GLY A 102 -16.63 1.65 6.08
N PHE A 103 -16.16 1.02 5.01
CA PHE A 103 -14.79 0.46 4.95
C PHE A 103 -13.71 1.53 4.98
N ASP A 104 -13.90 2.65 4.29
CA ASP A 104 -12.96 3.79 4.30
C ASP A 104 -12.85 4.38 5.71
N ALA A 105 -13.99 4.66 6.35
CA ALA A 105 -14.05 5.22 7.69
C ALA A 105 -13.44 4.27 8.75
N PHE A 106 -13.67 2.96 8.59
CA PHE A 106 -13.03 1.94 9.41
C PHE A 106 -11.52 1.95 9.23
N ASN A 107 -11.03 1.97 8.00
CA ASN A 107 -9.60 1.95 7.72
C ASN A 107 -8.90 3.20 8.27
N GLU A 108 -9.48 4.37 8.02
CA GLU A 108 -8.96 5.63 8.50
C GLU A 108 -8.92 5.69 10.04
N ARG A 109 -9.99 5.25 10.73
CA ARG A 109 -10.04 5.32 12.19
C ARG A 109 -9.20 4.24 12.87
N VAL A 110 -9.26 3.01 12.38
CA VAL A 110 -8.61 1.85 13.04
C VAL A 110 -7.16 1.72 12.62
N PHE A 111 -6.89 1.61 11.32
CA PHE A 111 -5.52 1.38 10.85
C PHE A 111 -4.71 2.67 10.84
N ALA A 112 -5.16 3.71 10.14
CA ALA A 112 -4.38 4.94 10.04
C ALA A 112 -4.33 5.68 11.40
N GLY A 113 -5.49 5.85 12.05
CA GLY A 113 -5.60 6.47 13.37
C GLY A 113 -4.85 5.69 14.45
N GLY A 114 -5.05 4.37 14.50
CA GLY A 114 -4.36 3.50 15.46
C GLY A 114 -2.85 3.53 15.28
N SER A 115 -2.35 3.44 14.04
CA SER A 115 -0.91 3.48 13.76
C SER A 115 -0.28 4.81 14.15
N ARG A 116 -0.94 5.94 13.85
CA ARG A 116 -0.47 7.28 14.27
C ARG A 116 -0.45 7.43 15.78
N PHE A 117 -1.48 6.95 16.47
CA PHE A 117 -1.53 7.02 17.93
C PHE A 117 -0.39 6.21 18.56
N ILE A 118 -0.21 4.97 18.12
CA ILE A 118 0.86 4.10 18.61
C ILE A 118 2.22 4.71 18.30
N GLY A 119 2.46 5.16 17.07
CA GLY A 119 3.70 5.82 16.68
C GLY A 119 4.02 7.06 17.53
N ASN A 120 3.04 7.92 17.75
CA ASN A 120 3.22 9.11 18.59
C ASN A 120 3.52 8.77 20.05
N LYS A 121 2.90 7.71 20.59
CA LYS A 121 3.19 7.24 21.96
C LYS A 121 4.59 6.67 22.08
N PHE A 122 5.01 5.85 21.11
CA PHE A 122 6.38 5.32 21.09
C PHE A 122 7.43 6.43 20.94
N TRP A 123 7.17 7.45 20.12
CA TRP A 123 8.06 8.61 20.00
C TRP A 123 8.19 9.38 21.32
N GLN A 124 7.06 9.74 21.94
CA GLN A 124 7.07 10.55 23.18
C GLN A 124 7.67 9.80 24.36
N ILE A 125 7.35 8.51 24.51
CA ILE A 125 7.80 7.72 25.66
C ILE A 125 9.22 7.19 25.42
N GLY A 126 9.49 6.64 24.24
CA GLY A 126 10.77 6.02 23.92
C GLY A 126 11.86 7.05 23.73
N ASP A 127 11.68 7.99 22.81
CA ASP A 127 12.74 8.90 22.42
C ASP A 127 12.87 10.05 23.44
N VAL A 128 11.81 10.83 23.61
CA VAL A 128 11.85 12.06 24.41
C VAL A 128 12.04 11.78 25.91
N GLN A 129 11.32 10.81 26.48
CA GLN A 129 11.41 10.55 27.93
C GLN A 129 12.57 9.63 28.30
N LEU A 130 12.74 8.51 27.59
CA LEU A 130 13.72 7.49 27.94
C LEU A 130 15.13 7.85 27.44
N ILE A 131 15.28 8.17 26.15
CA ILE A 131 16.61 8.45 25.58
C ILE A 131 17.05 9.85 25.99
N ASP A 132 16.32 10.89 25.60
CA ASP A 132 16.72 12.27 25.85
C ASP A 132 16.64 12.62 27.34
N GLY A 133 15.54 12.24 27.99
CA GLY A 133 15.31 12.52 29.40
C GLY A 133 16.21 11.72 30.33
N ALA A 134 16.07 10.39 30.33
CA ALA A 134 16.73 9.53 31.32
C ALA A 134 18.19 9.25 30.98
N MET A 135 18.52 8.94 29.72
CA MET A 135 19.90 8.60 29.35
C MET A 135 20.77 9.84 29.16
N VAL A 136 20.40 10.76 28.28
CA VAL A 136 21.25 11.91 27.91
C VAL A 136 21.26 12.96 29.02
N ASN A 137 20.11 13.54 29.34
CA ASN A 137 20.03 14.59 30.37
C ASN A 137 20.32 14.03 31.77
N GLY A 138 19.94 12.78 32.04
CA GLY A 138 20.24 12.10 33.30
C GLY A 138 21.75 11.95 33.53
N THR A 139 22.50 11.45 32.53
CA THR A 139 23.96 11.35 32.65
C THR A 139 24.63 12.72 32.70
N ALA A 140 24.23 13.67 31.86
CA ALA A 140 24.78 15.03 31.88
C ALA A 140 24.59 15.71 33.25
N ASN A 141 23.40 15.57 33.85
CA ASN A 141 23.09 16.15 35.15
C ASN A 141 23.83 15.42 36.29
N LEU A 142 24.02 14.10 36.19
CA LEU A 142 24.82 13.33 37.15
C LEU A 142 26.30 13.78 37.13
N VAL A 143 26.90 13.86 35.93
CA VAL A 143 28.27 14.33 35.75
C VAL A 143 28.40 15.77 36.27
N GLY A 144 27.46 16.66 35.92
CA GLY A 144 27.44 18.03 36.42
C GLY A 144 27.39 18.11 37.96
N LYS A 145 26.57 17.29 38.61
CA LYS A 145 26.51 17.22 40.09
C LYS A 145 27.81 16.72 40.70
N ILE A 146 28.44 15.70 40.10
CA ILE A 146 29.73 15.17 40.57
C ILE A 146 30.81 16.25 40.40
N SER A 147 30.93 16.87 39.23
CA SER A 147 31.87 17.94 38.97
C SER A 147 31.68 19.14 39.91
N ALA A 148 30.43 19.51 40.22
CA ALA A 148 30.14 20.57 41.18
C ALA A 148 30.67 20.24 42.58
N LYS A 149 30.47 19.00 43.05
CA LYS A 149 31.03 18.53 44.34
C LYS A 149 32.55 18.50 44.33
N VAL A 150 33.16 17.95 43.28
CA VAL A 150 34.62 17.86 43.13
C VAL A 150 35.25 19.26 43.11
N ARG A 151 34.61 20.24 42.48
CA ARG A 151 35.08 21.63 42.46
C ARG A 151 35.25 22.24 43.85
N HIS A 152 34.44 21.83 44.83
CA HIS A 152 34.59 22.30 46.21
C HIS A 152 35.78 21.70 46.97
N LEU A 153 36.36 20.59 46.49
CA LEU A 153 37.60 20.04 47.05
C LEU A 153 38.82 20.91 46.68
N GLN A 154 38.70 21.74 45.65
CA GLN A 154 39.74 22.68 45.25
C GLN A 154 39.61 23.98 46.07
N SER A 155 40.17 23.99 47.29
CA SER A 155 40.05 25.09 48.25
C SER A 155 40.91 26.34 47.93
N GLY A 156 41.85 26.23 46.99
CA GLY A 156 42.75 27.33 46.60
C GLY A 156 43.89 27.61 47.58
N LEU A 157 43.93 26.95 48.74
CA LEU A 157 44.99 27.10 49.73
C LEU A 157 46.16 26.17 49.43
N ILE A 158 47.38 26.72 49.38
CA ILE A 158 48.62 25.99 49.03
C ILE A 158 48.85 24.77 49.93
N TYR A 159 48.51 24.87 51.22
CA TYR A 159 48.67 23.77 52.19
C TYR A 159 47.83 22.53 51.85
N HIS A 160 46.63 22.68 51.28
CA HIS A 160 45.79 21.53 50.89
C HIS A 160 46.44 20.73 49.75
N TYR A 161 47.07 21.42 48.80
CA TYR A 161 47.79 20.76 47.71
C TYR A 161 49.05 20.04 48.19
N ALA A 162 49.84 20.68 49.07
CA ALA A 162 51.03 20.06 49.66
C ALA A 162 50.67 18.77 50.42
N PHE A 163 49.60 18.82 51.23
CA PHE A 163 49.08 17.65 51.95
C PHE A 163 48.63 16.52 51.00
N ALA A 164 47.89 16.85 49.94
CA ALA A 164 47.46 15.88 48.94
C ALA A 164 48.65 15.21 48.21
N MET A 165 49.71 15.96 47.90
CA MET A 165 50.91 15.40 47.27
C MET A 165 51.64 14.40 48.17
N ILE A 166 51.81 14.72 49.46
CA ILE A 166 52.46 13.82 50.42
C ILE A 166 51.69 12.52 50.56
N ILE A 167 50.36 12.60 50.71
CA ILE A 167 49.50 11.41 50.76
C ILE A 167 49.57 10.62 49.45
N GLY A 168 49.54 11.30 48.30
CA GLY A 168 49.62 10.65 46.98
C GLY A 168 50.90 9.84 46.81
N VAL A 169 52.06 10.42 47.17
CA VAL A 169 53.36 9.71 47.12
C VAL A 169 53.39 8.54 48.10
N PHE A 170 52.92 8.73 49.34
CA PHE A 170 52.86 7.66 50.33
C PHE A 170 52.02 6.48 49.87
N LEU A 171 50.82 6.74 49.34
CA LEU A 171 49.94 5.70 48.79
C LEU A 171 50.57 5.01 47.57
N PHE A 172 51.20 5.78 46.67
CA PHE A 172 51.85 5.23 45.49
C PHE A 172 52.99 4.29 45.87
N LEU A 173 53.86 4.69 46.79
CA LEU A 173 54.96 3.85 47.29
C LEU A 173 54.43 2.60 48.00
N THR A 174 53.42 2.76 48.88
CA THR A 174 52.82 1.64 49.62
C THR A 174 52.13 0.65 48.69
N PHE A 175 51.48 1.12 47.63
CA PHE A 175 50.81 0.25 46.66
C PHE A 175 51.83 -0.46 45.77
N PHE A 176 52.88 0.24 45.34
CA PHE A 176 53.94 -0.31 44.49
C PHE A 176 54.79 -1.36 45.23
N ASP A 177 55.20 -1.09 46.47
CA ASP A 177 55.92 -2.04 47.33
C ASP A 177 55.11 -3.29 47.69
N LYS A 178 53.77 -3.22 47.57
CA LYS A 178 52.89 -4.35 47.84
C LYS A 178 52.54 -5.16 46.58
N ILE A 179 52.85 -4.62 45.40
CA ILE A 179 52.61 -5.25 44.09
C ILE A 179 53.88 -5.93 43.57
N ASN A 180 55.06 -5.43 43.92
CA ASN A 180 56.34 -6.13 43.74
C ASN A 180 56.61 -7.10 44.91
#